data_AF-K1ZI28-F1
#
_entry.id   AF-K1ZI28-F1
#
_cell.length_a   1.000
_cell.length_b   1.000
_cell.length_c   1.000
_cell.angle_alpha   90.00
_cell.angle_beta   90.00
_cell.angle_gamma   90.00
#
_symmetry.space_group_name_H-M   'P 1'
#
loop_
_entity.id
_entity.type
_entity.pdbx_description
1 polymer ?
#
loop_
_entity_poly.entity_id
_entity_poly.type
_entity_poly.pdbx_seq_one_letter_code
_entity_poly.pdbx_strand_id
1 'polypeptide(L)'
;MSYKRQVQAHYHNFIHALRTISMPDWLSGRAMRAGLLGVVVFMSVAYMVRVNSAATRGYEAHALENKISEMHADLQSLQIKIADAGSMNTIEKNLPKMNLVVVEDYQRYNISGGVVAIAK
;
A
#
# COMPACT_ATOMS: atom_id res chain seq x y z
N MET A 1 -17.24 -41.56 -51.10
CA MET A 1 -15.80 -41.35 -50.81
C MET A 1 -15.63 -41.18 -49.30
N SER A 2 -14.66 -41.85 -48.69
CA SER A 2 -14.50 -41.90 -47.22
C SER A 2 -13.96 -40.57 -46.65
N TYR A 3 -14.61 -40.04 -45.60
CA TYR A 3 -14.21 -38.83 -44.86
C TYR A 3 -12.71 -38.80 -44.50
N LYS A 4 -12.11 -39.96 -44.21
CA LYS A 4 -10.67 -40.07 -43.90
C LYS A 4 -9.77 -39.58 -45.05
N ARG A 5 -10.17 -39.81 -46.30
CA ARG A 5 -9.42 -39.35 -47.48
C ARG A 5 -9.50 -37.84 -47.69
N GLN A 6 -10.63 -37.22 -47.35
CA GLN A 6 -10.77 -35.75 -47.43
C GLN A 6 -9.92 -35.04 -46.39
N VAL A 7 -9.92 -35.52 -45.14
CA VAL A 7 -9.06 -34.96 -44.08
C VAL A 7 -7.59 -35.10 -44.44
N GLN A 8 -7.19 -36.27 -44.95
CA GLN A 8 -5.80 -36.50 -45.36
C GLN A 8 -5.38 -35.60 -46.53
N ALA A 9 -6.26 -35.37 -47.51
CA ALA A 9 -6.01 -34.44 -48.61
C ALA A 9 -5.91 -32.98 -48.14
N HIS A 10 -6.79 -32.55 -47.22
CA HIS A 10 -6.71 -31.22 -46.63
C HIS A 10 -5.43 -31.01 -45.83
N TYR A 11 -5.00 -32.00 -45.05
CA TYR A 11 -3.76 -31.94 -44.30
C TYR A 11 -2.54 -31.87 -45.22
N HIS A 12 -2.54 -32.69 -46.28
CA HIS A 12 -1.47 -32.68 -47.27
C HIS A 12 -1.38 -31.32 -47.97
N ASN A 13 -2.50 -30.76 -48.42
CA ASN A 13 -2.55 -29.45 -49.07
C ASN A 13 -2.12 -28.32 -48.12
N PHE A 14 -2.50 -28.39 -46.85
CA PHE A 14 -2.10 -27.42 -45.83
C PHE A 14 -0.58 -27.44 -45.56
N ILE A 15 -0.01 -28.63 -45.40
CA ILE A 15 1.44 -28.79 -45.21
C ILE A 15 2.21 -28.36 -46.46
N HIS A 16 1.70 -28.66 -47.65
CA HIS A 16 2.28 -28.18 -48.91
C HIS A 16 2.25 -26.66 -49.00
N ALA A 17 1.12 -26.02 -48.68
CA ALA A 17 0.99 -24.57 -48.67
C ALA A 17 1.97 -23.91 -47.70
N LEU A 18 2.14 -24.45 -46.50
CA LEU A 18 3.11 -23.96 -45.51
C LEU A 18 4.56 -24.14 -45.99
N ARG A 19 4.88 -25.23 -46.70
CA ARG A 19 6.22 -25.46 -47.23
C ARG A 19 6.56 -24.58 -48.45
N THR A 20 5.56 -24.21 -49.25
CA THR A 20 5.75 -23.35 -50.42
C THR A 20 5.70 -21.87 -50.12
N ILE A 21 5.40 -21.47 -48.88
CA ILE A 21 5.62 -20.10 -48.42
C ILE A 21 7.13 -19.88 -48.35
N SER A 22 7.70 -19.45 -49.48
CA SER A 22 8.99 -18.76 -49.49
C SER A 22 8.80 -17.44 -48.76
N MET A 23 9.37 -17.33 -47.57
CA MET A 23 9.36 -16.05 -46.85
C MET A 23 10.09 -15.00 -47.71
N PRO A 24 9.59 -13.76 -47.78
CA PRO A 24 10.27 -12.69 -48.48
C PRO A 24 11.72 -12.55 -48.00
N ASP A 25 12.65 -12.26 -48.92
CA ASP A 25 14.09 -12.22 -48.61
C ASP A 25 14.45 -11.20 -47.51
N TRP A 26 13.64 -10.16 -47.33
CA TRP A 26 13.81 -9.17 -46.27
C TRP A 26 13.56 -9.76 -44.87
N LEU A 27 12.71 -10.79 -44.75
CA LEU A 27 12.36 -11.43 -43.49
C LEU A 27 13.34 -12.56 -43.11
N SER A 28 13.86 -13.26 -44.12
CA SER A 28 14.77 -14.39 -43.92
C SER A 28 16.26 -14.00 -43.90
N GLY A 29 16.56 -12.74 -44.21
CA GLY A 29 17.90 -12.18 -44.27
C GLY A 29 18.68 -12.26 -42.95
N ARG A 30 20.02 -12.33 -43.06
CA ARG A 30 20.95 -12.42 -41.92
C ARG A 30 20.77 -11.26 -40.92
N ALA A 31 20.50 -10.06 -41.42
CA ALA A 31 20.25 -8.88 -40.61
C ALA A 31 18.96 -8.99 -39.78
N MET A 32 17.87 -9.50 -40.37
CA MET A 32 16.61 -9.71 -39.65
C MET A 32 16.75 -10.74 -38.54
N ARG A 33 17.49 -11.84 -38.80
CA ARG A 33 17.79 -12.85 -37.77
C ARG A 33 18.64 -12.30 -36.63
N ALA A 34 19.68 -11.52 -36.94
CA ALA A 34 20.50 -10.86 -35.94
C ALA A 34 19.68 -9.83 -35.12
N GLY A 35 18.80 -9.07 -35.78
CA GLY A 35 17.88 -8.15 -35.13
C GLY A 35 16.92 -8.86 -34.17
N LEU A 36 16.29 -9.95 -34.61
CA LEU A 36 15.42 -10.77 -33.77
C LEU A 36 16.16 -11.33 -32.55
N LEU A 37 17.38 -11.85 -32.73
CA LEU A 37 18.20 -12.31 -31.62
C LEU A 37 18.53 -11.16 -30.65
N GLY A 38 18.86 -9.99 -31.18
CA GLY A 38 19.09 -8.79 -30.37
C GLY A 38 17.86 -8.39 -29.54
N VAL A 39 16.67 -8.40 -30.15
CA VAL A 39 15.40 -8.11 -29.46
C VAL A 39 15.14 -9.13 -28.35
N VAL A 40 15.36 -10.42 -28.60
CA VAL A 40 15.18 -11.48 -27.61
C VAL A 40 16.12 -11.24 -26.42
N VAL A 41 17.41 -11.03 -26.67
CA VAL A 41 18.40 -10.76 -25.62
C VAL A 41 18.03 -9.51 -24.82
N PHE A 42 17.64 -8.43 -25.50
CA PHE A 42 17.22 -7.20 -24.86
C PHE A 42 16.01 -7.41 -23.95
N MET A 43 14.97 -8.10 -24.42
CA MET A 43 13.80 -8.43 -23.60
C MET A 43 14.16 -9.31 -22.41
N SER A 44 15.05 -10.29 -22.57
CA SER A 44 15.51 -11.13 -21.46
C SER A 44 16.20 -10.32 -20.36
N VAL A 45 17.11 -9.42 -20.74
CA VAL A 45 17.81 -8.55 -19.78
C VAL A 45 16.84 -7.58 -19.12
N ALA A 46 15.96 -6.93 -19.88
CA ALA A 46 14.95 -6.01 -19.35
C ALA A 46 14.00 -6.70 -18.37
N TYR A 47 13.59 -7.94 -18.67
CA TYR A 47 12.78 -8.75 -17.79
C TYR A 47 13.50 -9.09 -16.49
N MET A 48 14.78 -9.50 -16.57
CA MET A 48 15.59 -9.81 -15.39
C MET A 48 15.77 -8.60 -14.47
N VAL A 49 16.00 -7.40 -15.03
CA VAL A 49 16.07 -6.16 -14.24
C VAL A 49 14.72 -5.84 -13.57
N ARG A 50 13.60 -6.05 -14.26
CA ARG A 50 12.27 -5.85 -13.66
C ARG A 50 12.00 -6.82 -12.53
N VAL A 51 12.32 -8.10 -12.70
CA VAL A 51 12.12 -9.11 -11.66
C VAL A 51 13.02 -8.84 -10.46
N ASN A 52 14.30 -8.51 -10.68
CA ASN A 52 15.22 -8.17 -9.60
C ASN A 52 14.78 -6.90 -8.85
N SER A 53 14.38 -5.85 -9.55
CA SER A 53 13.87 -4.64 -8.89
C SER A 53 12.55 -4.88 -8.16
N ALA A 54 11.68 -5.75 -8.66
CA ALA A 54 10.48 -6.17 -7.93
C ALA A 54 10.81 -6.93 -6.64
N ALA A 55 11.84 -7.80 -6.67
CA ALA A 55 12.31 -8.51 -5.48
C ALA A 55 12.91 -7.55 -4.44
N THR A 56 13.72 -6.57 -4.86
CA THR A 56 14.27 -5.54 -3.96
C THR A 56 13.18 -4.65 -3.36
N ARG A 57 12.18 -4.26 -4.18
CA ARG A 57 11.03 -3.48 -3.71
C ARG A 57 10.18 -4.24 -2.69
N GLY A 58 10.11 -5.57 -2.78
CA GLY A 58 9.44 -6.40 -1.78
C GLY A 58 10.12 -6.32 -0.40
N TYR A 59 11.45 -6.33 -0.36
CA TYR A 59 12.20 -6.13 0.87
C TYR A 59 12.02 -4.72 1.45
N GLU A 60 12.07 -3.70 0.61
CA GLU A 60 11.85 -2.30 1.04
C GLU A 60 10.41 -2.09 1.55
N ALA A 61 9.42 -2.68 0.89
CA ALA A 61 8.02 -2.64 1.32
C ALA A 61 7.84 -3.33 2.68
N HIS A 62 8.40 -4.53 2.85
CA HIS A 62 8.32 -5.25 4.13
C HIS A 62 9.03 -4.48 5.26
N ALA A 63 10.16 -3.82 4.98
CA ALA A 63 10.85 -2.99 5.95
C ALA A 63 10.00 -1.76 6.35
N LEU A 64 9.27 -1.18 5.39
CA LEU A 64 8.37 -0.07 5.63
C LEU A 64 7.12 -0.51 6.42
N GLU A 65 6.55 -1.66 6.09
CA GLU A 65 5.42 -2.27 6.83
C GLU A 65 5.77 -2.55 8.28
N ASN A 66 6.97 -3.08 8.55
CA ASN A 66 7.46 -3.30 9.92
C ASN A 66 7.54 -1.98 10.71
N LYS A 67 8.06 -0.91 10.10
CA LYS A 67 8.12 0.42 10.75
C LYS A 67 6.73 0.99 11.04
N ILE A 68 5.78 0.81 10.12
CA ILE A 68 4.40 1.24 10.33
C ILE A 68 3.76 0.46 11.47
N SER A 69 4.01 -0.85 11.55
CA SER A 69 3.49 -1.69 12.64
C SER A 69 4.07 -1.29 14.00
N GLU A 70 5.36 -1.02 14.07
CA GLU A 70 6.04 -0.54 15.29
C GLU A 70 5.47 0.82 15.75
N MET A 71 5.34 1.78 14.83
CA MET A 71 4.73 3.08 15.11
C MET A 71 3.27 2.96 15.58
N HIS A 72 2.51 2.01 15.05
CA HIS A 72 1.14 1.79 15.49
C HIS A 72 1.06 1.23 16.92
N ALA A 73 1.97 0.32 17.27
CA ALA A 73 2.07 -0.21 18.63
C ALA A 73 2.44 0.90 19.63
N ASP A 74 3.37 1.79 19.26
CA ASP A 74 3.74 2.94 20.07
C ASP A 74 2.59 3.93 20.26
N LEU A 75 1.84 4.23 19.20
CA LEU A 75 0.65 5.06 19.30
C LEU A 75 -0.41 4.46 20.22
N GLN A 76 -0.62 3.15 20.16
CA GLN A 76 -1.57 2.46 21.02
C GLN A 76 -1.12 2.50 22.48
N SER A 77 0.17 2.26 22.74
CA SER A 77 0.79 2.41 24.06
C SER A 77 0.62 3.83 24.61
N LEU A 78 0.83 4.85 23.78
CA LEU A 78 0.68 6.24 24.17
C LEU A 78 -0.78 6.60 24.48
N GLN A 79 -1.72 6.10 23.68
CA GLN A 79 -3.15 6.28 23.94
C GLN A 79 -3.58 5.64 25.25
N ILE A 80 -3.09 4.45 25.58
CA ILE A 80 -3.34 3.80 26.87
C ILE A 80 -2.79 4.67 28.00
N LYS A 81 -1.56 5.20 27.87
CA LYS A 81 -0.99 6.10 28.88
C LYS A 81 -1.77 7.39 29.07
N ILE A 82 -2.29 7.98 27.98
CA ILE A 82 -3.15 9.17 28.05
C ILE A 82 -4.46 8.84 28.74
N ALA A 83 -5.09 7.71 28.41
CA ALA A 83 -6.32 7.24 29.04
C ALA A 83 -6.09 6.96 30.54
N ASP A 84 -4.97 6.33 30.90
CA ASP A 84 -4.59 6.08 32.28
C ASP A 84 -4.36 7.38 33.03
N ALA A 85 -3.62 8.34 32.45
CA ALA A 85 -3.34 9.64 33.06
C ALA A 85 -4.62 10.50 33.23
N GLY A 86 -5.52 10.44 32.26
CA GLY A 86 -6.81 11.14 32.28
C GLY A 86 -7.92 10.40 33.04
N SER A 87 -7.68 9.16 33.47
CA SER A 87 -8.68 8.39 34.22
C SER A 87 -8.92 9.01 35.59
N MET A 88 -10.18 9.04 36.01
CA MET A 88 -10.59 9.58 37.31
C MET A 88 -9.80 8.96 38.46
N ASN A 89 -9.50 7.65 38.37
CA ASN A 89 -8.72 6.91 39.36
C ASN A 89 -7.28 7.43 39.49
N THR A 90 -6.63 7.82 38.39
CA THR A 90 -5.29 8.42 38.43
C THR A 90 -5.31 9.85 38.94
N ILE A 91 -6.34 10.62 38.58
CA ILE A 91 -6.55 11.98 39.10
C ILE A 91 -6.76 11.93 40.63
N GLU A 92 -7.62 11.04 41.12
CA GLU A 92 -7.86 10.80 42.56
C GLU A 92 -6.59 10.34 43.30
N LYS A 93 -5.75 9.51 42.69
CA LYS A 93 -4.47 9.08 43.28
C LYS A 93 -3.41 10.18 43.31
N ASN A 94 -3.48 11.15 42.40
CA ASN A 94 -2.55 12.28 42.34
C ASN A 94 -3.04 13.51 43.12
N LEU A 95 -4.35 13.64 43.35
CA LEU A 95 -4.96 14.69 44.19
C LEU A 95 -4.30 14.86 45.57
N PRO A 96 -3.98 13.81 46.35
CA PRO A 96 -3.30 13.97 47.65
C PRO A 96 -1.80 14.32 47.53
N LYS A 97 -1.19 14.20 46.34
CA LYS A 97 0.20 14.61 46.08
C LYS A 97 0.29 16.05 45.58
N MET A 98 -0.79 16.55 45.00
CA MET A 98 -0.96 17.97 44.71
C MET A 98 -1.24 18.63 46.06
N ASN A 99 -0.35 19.52 46.51
CA ASN A 99 -0.41 20.18 47.82
C ASN A 99 -1.59 21.18 47.87
N LEU A 100 -2.81 20.69 47.67
CA LEU A 100 -4.04 21.44 47.55
C LEU A 100 -4.53 21.77 48.96
N VAL A 101 -4.67 23.06 49.25
CA VAL A 101 -5.23 23.55 50.51
C VAL A 101 -6.74 23.37 50.44
N VAL A 102 -7.31 22.55 51.33
CA VAL A 102 -8.76 22.39 51.48
C VAL A 102 -9.34 23.73 51.94
N VAL A 103 -10.23 24.31 51.13
CA VAL A 103 -10.97 25.53 51.49
C VAL A 103 -12.29 25.10 52.12
N GLU A 104 -12.37 25.13 53.45
CA GLU A 104 -13.55 24.66 54.20
C GLU A 104 -14.73 25.64 54.29
N ASP A 105 -14.62 26.86 53.74
CA ASP A 105 -15.76 27.78 53.77
C ASP A 105 -15.71 28.76 52.60
N TYR A 106 -16.57 28.55 51.60
CA TYR A 106 -16.84 29.60 50.63
C TYR A 106 -17.98 30.45 51.20
N GLN A 107 -17.64 31.60 51.81
CA GLN A 107 -18.67 32.59 52.11
C GLN A 107 -19.28 33.09 50.80
N ARG A 108 -20.48 32.61 50.47
CA ARG A 108 -21.30 33.21 49.41
C ARG A 108 -21.74 34.58 49.88
N TYR A 109 -21.11 35.62 49.35
CA TYR A 109 -21.68 36.96 49.38
C TYR A 109 -23.00 36.93 48.61
N ASN A 110 -24.11 36.88 49.34
CA ASN A 110 -25.45 37.06 48.80
C ASN A 110 -25.61 38.57 48.54
N ILE A 111 -25.44 38.98 47.28
CA ILE A 111 -25.68 40.37 46.88
C ILE A 111 -27.18 40.61 46.91
N SER A 112 -27.67 41.02 48.08
CA SER A 112 -29.05 41.45 48.29
C SER A 112 -29.26 42.81 47.62
N GLY A 113 -29.97 42.80 46.49
CA GLY A 113 -30.82 43.90 46.02
C GLY A 113 -30.16 45.27 45.79
N GLY A 114 -29.54 45.46 44.63
CA GLY A 114 -29.28 46.79 44.07
C GLY A 114 -30.23 47.05 42.90
N VAL A 115 -31.35 47.72 43.16
CA VAL A 115 -32.31 48.19 42.14
C VAL A 115 -31.57 49.13 41.18
N VAL A 116 -31.53 48.78 39.89
CA VAL A 116 -31.03 49.66 38.83
C VAL A 116 -32.07 50.75 38.60
N ALA A 117 -31.78 51.97 39.04
CA ALA A 117 -32.56 53.15 38.71
C ALA A 117 -32.39 53.48 37.22
N ILE A 118 -33.48 53.39 36.45
CA ILE A 118 -33.54 53.95 35.10
C ILE A 118 -33.98 55.41 35.27
N ALA A 119 -33.03 56.34 35.14
CA ALA A 119 -33.34 57.77 35.13
C ALA A 119 -33.77 58.19 33.72
N LYS A 120 -35.02 58.68 33.65
CA LYS A 120 -35.69 59.57 32.68
C LYS A 120 -35.03 59.86 31.34
#